data_AF-N1WRK8-F1
#
_entry.id   AF-N1WRK8-F1
#
_cell.length_a   1.000
_cell.length_b   1.000
_cell.length_c   1.000
_cell.angle_alpha   90.00
_cell.angle_beta   90.00
_cell.angle_gamma   90.00
#
_symmetry.space_group_name_H-M   'P 1'
#
loop_
_entity.id
_entity.type
_entity.pdbx_description
1 polymer ?
#
loop_
_entity_poly.entity_id
_entity_poly.type
_entity_poly.pdbx_seq_one_letter_code
_entity_poly.pdbx_strand_id
1 'polypeptide(L)'
;MNETHKKQIRNHSIIILIGILIIIVFGNETSWLRYFNILAILIILRSLIWFISNSEELLFYIFPTKTIREKKQKLKDKIWSHISMVLFFSGLVFLIFQMSNIENIIEESSFWKNFGFLGFSFSLVCLFFLYKFQPSVFSESGRRYSVIFGFVLGLTGLTISTTSFLNKKNAEKEIVQSEFTIDRKSTGGKKNRSHWIFIKIKESDRRFEIKPNLWNKLNVGDRVLLELQKGHFEYDFVNEIKPT
;
A
#
# COMPACT_ATOMS: atom_id res chain seq x y z
N MET A 1 15.10 -14.17 22.73
CA MET A 1 14.41 -12.93 23.09
C MET A 1 14.29 -12.87 24.59
N ASN A 2 14.86 -11.84 25.22
CA ASN A 2 14.72 -11.62 26.66
C ASN A 2 13.22 -11.49 27.00
N GLU A 3 12.80 -11.99 28.17
CA GLU A 3 11.37 -12.00 28.57
C GLU A 3 10.78 -10.57 28.58
N THR A 4 11.60 -9.58 28.92
CA THR A 4 11.25 -8.15 28.85
C THR A 4 10.87 -7.71 27.43
N HIS A 5 11.60 -8.14 26.41
CA HIS A 5 11.33 -7.81 25.01
C HIS A 5 10.09 -8.51 24.47
N LYS A 6 9.87 -9.78 24.82
CA LYS A 6 8.62 -10.47 24.47
C LYS A 6 7.42 -9.72 25.04
N LYS A 7 7.54 -9.26 26.29
CA LYS A 7 6.51 -8.47 26.98
C LYS A 7 6.30 -7.12 26.29
N GLN A 8 7.36 -6.43 25.87
CA GLN A 8 7.24 -5.15 25.14
C GLN A 8 6.55 -5.31 23.79
N ILE A 9 6.96 -6.30 22.97
CA ILE A 9 6.30 -6.60 21.69
C ILE A 9 4.82 -6.86 21.92
N ARG A 10 4.50 -7.78 22.84
CA ARG A 10 3.11 -8.11 23.18
C ARG A 10 2.32 -6.88 23.60
N ASN A 11 2.90 -6.05 24.48
CA ASN A 11 2.23 -4.85 24.97
C ASN A 11 1.97 -3.85 23.84
N HIS A 12 2.96 -3.56 23.00
CA HIS A 12 2.79 -2.64 21.87
C HIS A 12 1.81 -3.18 20.82
N SER A 13 1.82 -4.49 20.55
CA SER A 13 0.82 -5.14 19.69
C SER A 13 -0.60 -5.04 20.28
N ILE A 14 -0.77 -5.28 21.58
CA ILE A 14 -2.06 -5.12 22.28
C ILE A 14 -2.52 -3.66 22.22
N ILE A 15 -1.62 -2.70 22.44
CA ILE A 15 -1.93 -1.27 22.38
C ILE A 15 -2.40 -0.88 20.97
N ILE A 16 -1.75 -1.37 19.91
CA ILE A 16 -2.21 -1.16 18.54
C ILE A 16 -3.61 -1.74 18.35
N LEU A 17 -3.84 -2.98 18.83
CA LEU A 17 -5.13 -3.65 18.71
C LEU A 17 -6.24 -2.90 19.45
N ILE A 18 -5.98 -2.41 20.67
CA ILE A 18 -6.90 -1.55 21.43
C ILE A 18 -7.19 -0.27 20.65
N GLY A 19 -6.16 0.39 20.10
CA GLY A 19 -6.36 1.60 19.30
C GLY A 19 -7.23 1.34 18.07
N ILE A 20 -7.01 0.23 17.36
CA ILE A 20 -7.83 -0.17 16.22
C ILE A 20 -9.28 -0.42 16.66
N LEU A 21 -9.49 -1.11 17.79
CA LEU A 21 -10.82 -1.34 18.35
C LEU A 21 -11.55 -0.02 18.67
N ILE A 22 -10.86 0.96 19.26
CA ILE A 22 -11.45 2.28 19.53
C ILE A 22 -11.87 2.95 18.21
N ILE A 23 -11.02 2.92 17.18
CA ILE A 23 -11.36 3.48 15.86
C ILE A 23 -12.55 2.76 15.22
N ILE A 24 -12.67 1.44 15.38
CA ILE A 24 -13.81 0.68 14.86
C ILE A 24 -15.10 1.09 15.58
N VAL A 25 -15.06 1.20 16.92
CA VAL A 25 -16.25 1.51 17.74
C VAL A 25 -16.72 2.96 17.55
N PHE A 26 -15.79 3.91 17.50
CA PHE A 26 -16.10 5.35 17.47
C PHE A 26 -15.86 6.01 16.10
N GLY A 27 -15.47 5.26 15.08
CA GLY A 27 -15.03 5.79 13.78
C GLY A 27 -16.09 6.60 13.03
N ASN A 28 -17.35 6.24 13.18
CA ASN A 28 -18.49 6.90 12.51
C ASN A 28 -19.16 7.96 13.39
N GLU A 29 -18.65 8.20 14.59
CA GLU A 29 -19.30 9.07 15.56
C GLU A 29 -19.09 10.55 15.21
N THR A 30 -20.18 11.33 15.22
CA THR A 30 -20.14 12.75 14.83
C THR A 30 -20.04 13.70 16.03
N SER A 31 -20.32 13.20 17.24
CA SER A 31 -20.23 13.96 18.49
C SER A 31 -18.77 14.18 18.95
N TRP A 32 -18.60 14.81 20.12
CA TRP A 32 -17.29 15.02 20.74
C TRP A 32 -16.50 13.70 20.97
N LEU A 33 -17.17 12.56 21.01
CA LEU A 33 -16.53 11.24 21.13
C LEU A 33 -15.59 10.93 19.97
N ARG A 34 -15.73 11.59 18.80
CA ARG A 34 -14.79 11.47 17.68
C ARG A 34 -13.34 11.81 18.05
N TYR A 35 -13.13 12.62 19.11
CA TYR A 35 -11.79 12.94 19.60
C TYR A 35 -11.06 11.72 20.20
N PHE A 36 -11.79 10.68 20.62
CA PHE A 36 -11.19 9.39 20.98
C PHE A 36 -10.51 8.71 19.79
N ASN A 37 -10.97 8.92 18.56
CA ASN A 37 -10.28 8.42 17.36
C ASN A 37 -8.91 9.09 17.20
N ILE A 38 -8.81 10.39 17.50
CA ILE A 38 -7.52 11.10 17.45
C ILE A 38 -6.57 10.53 18.51
N LEU A 39 -7.06 10.33 19.74
CA LEU A 39 -6.26 9.72 20.80
C LEU A 39 -5.82 8.29 20.43
N ALA A 40 -6.72 7.48 19.86
CA ALA A 40 -6.41 6.14 19.38
C ALA A 40 -5.34 6.15 18.27
N ILE A 41 -5.43 7.07 17.31
CA ILE A 41 -4.41 7.26 16.27
C ILE A 41 -3.06 7.60 16.91
N LEU A 42 -3.01 8.50 17.88
CA LEU A 42 -1.76 8.86 18.58
C LEU A 42 -1.16 7.67 19.34
N ILE A 43 -2.00 6.86 19.98
CA ILE A 43 -1.59 5.65 20.69
C ILE A 43 -1.02 4.59 19.73
N ILE A 44 -1.69 4.37 18.60
CA ILE A 44 -1.21 3.47 17.54
C ILE A 44 0.12 3.99 17.00
N LEU A 45 0.20 5.27 16.64
CA LEU A 45 1.42 5.90 16.11
C LEU A 45 2.58 5.76 17.07
N ARG A 46 2.38 6.02 18.36
CA ARG A 46 3.41 5.84 19.39
C ARG A 46 3.95 4.40 19.42
N SER A 47 3.06 3.41 19.32
CA SER A 47 3.46 2.00 19.31
C SER A 47 4.14 1.61 18.01
N LEU A 48 3.69 2.14 16.86
CA LEU A 48 4.35 1.94 15.57
C LEU A 48 5.76 2.54 15.55
N ILE A 49 5.93 3.75 16.10
CA ILE A 49 7.25 4.39 16.26
C ILE A 49 8.16 3.47 17.08
N TRP A 50 7.67 2.89 18.17
CA TRP A 50 8.45 1.92 18.95
C TRP A 50 8.88 0.71 18.10
N PHE A 51 7.98 0.12 17.31
CA PHE A 51 8.34 -0.98 16.41
C PHE A 51 9.40 -0.59 15.38
N ILE A 52 9.29 0.61 14.80
CA ILE A 52 10.25 1.12 13.83
C ILE A 52 11.61 1.36 14.49
N SER A 53 11.63 2.04 15.64
CA SER A 53 12.85 2.34 16.40
C SER A 53 13.56 1.08 16.90
N ASN A 54 12.84 -0.01 17.14
CA ASN A 54 13.40 -1.29 17.60
C ASN A 54 13.44 -2.35 16.49
N SER A 55 13.18 -1.97 15.24
CA SER A 55 13.07 -2.90 14.11
C SER A 55 14.35 -3.70 13.89
N GLU A 56 15.53 -3.11 14.10
CA GLU A 56 16.81 -3.81 13.98
C GLU A 56 16.95 -4.96 15.00
N GLU A 57 16.48 -4.77 16.22
CA GLU A 57 16.50 -5.79 17.25
C GLU A 57 15.44 -6.88 16.99
N LEU A 58 14.25 -6.49 16.52
CA LEU A 58 13.21 -7.44 16.12
C LEU A 58 13.69 -8.34 14.98
N LEU A 59 14.32 -7.74 13.97
CA LEU A 59 14.93 -8.47 12.87
C LEU A 59 16.09 -9.35 13.34
N PHE A 60 16.77 -9.03 14.43
CA PHE A 60 17.78 -9.92 15.04
C PHE A 60 17.20 -11.21 15.57
N TYR A 61 16.00 -11.19 16.13
CA TYR A 61 15.39 -12.43 16.61
C TYR A 61 14.90 -13.33 15.47
N ILE A 62 14.44 -12.73 14.37
CA ILE A 62 13.94 -13.48 13.20
C ILE A 62 15.10 -13.91 12.29
N PHE A 63 16.09 -13.03 12.12
CA PHE A 63 17.27 -13.21 11.28
C PHE A 63 18.53 -12.79 12.08
N PRO A 64 19.09 -13.70 12.89
CA PRO A 64 20.20 -13.37 13.79
C PRO A 64 21.45 -12.95 13.01
N THR A 65 21.98 -11.76 13.33
CA THR A 65 23.26 -11.30 12.80
C THR A 65 24.40 -11.93 13.58
N LYS A 66 25.53 -12.14 12.90
CA LYS A 66 26.76 -12.61 13.55
C LYS A 66 27.66 -11.45 13.95
N THR A 67 27.49 -10.29 13.31
CA THR A 67 28.36 -9.12 13.48
C THR A 67 27.56 -7.83 13.29
N ILE A 68 27.88 -6.80 14.08
CA ILE A 68 27.27 -5.45 13.94
C ILE A 68 27.86 -4.72 12.72
N ARG A 69 29.15 -4.96 12.39
CA ARG A 69 29.80 -4.47 11.16
C ARG A 69 30.76 -5.52 10.61
N GLU A 70 30.60 -5.90 9.35
CA GLU A 70 31.61 -6.69 8.63
C GLU A 70 32.74 -5.77 8.11
N LYS A 71 34.00 -6.07 8.45
CA LYS A 71 35.17 -5.33 7.93
C LYS A 71 35.36 -5.50 6.42
N LYS A 72 34.90 -6.60 5.81
CA LYS A 72 34.98 -6.86 4.37
C LYS A 72 33.85 -7.79 3.93
N GLN A 73 32.94 -7.27 3.11
CA GLN A 73 31.77 -8.00 2.61
C GLN A 73 32.18 -9.05 1.55
N LYS A 74 31.59 -10.25 1.61
CA LYS A 74 31.79 -11.26 0.56
C LYS A 74 31.08 -10.83 -0.72
N LEU A 75 31.65 -11.17 -1.88
CA LEU A 75 31.11 -10.78 -3.19
C LEU A 75 29.66 -11.24 -3.41
N LYS A 76 29.32 -12.47 -2.99
CA LYS A 76 27.94 -13.00 -3.05
C LYS A 76 26.96 -12.15 -2.22
N ASP A 77 27.36 -11.69 -1.05
CA ASP A 77 26.50 -10.88 -0.19
C ASP A 77 26.30 -9.46 -0.76
N LYS A 78 27.32 -8.94 -1.47
CA LYS A 78 27.21 -7.67 -2.21
C LYS A 78 26.21 -7.78 -3.37
N ILE A 79 26.21 -8.90 -4.08
CA ILE A 79 25.24 -9.18 -5.15
C ILE A 79 23.82 -9.15 -4.60
N TRP A 80 23.53 -9.85 -3.51
CA TRP A 80 22.19 -9.87 -2.91
C TRP A 80 21.74 -8.50 -2.37
N SER A 81 22.67 -7.73 -1.79
CA SER A 81 22.38 -6.35 -1.39
C SER A 81 22.02 -5.48 -2.59
N HIS A 82 22.70 -5.64 -3.72
CA HIS A 82 22.41 -4.91 -4.94
C HIS A 82 21.07 -5.35 -5.57
N ILE A 83 20.81 -6.66 -5.62
CA ILE A 83 19.52 -7.21 -6.08
C ILE A 83 18.38 -6.63 -5.24
N SER A 84 18.50 -6.59 -3.92
CA SER A 84 17.47 -6.00 -3.05
C SER A 84 17.22 -4.52 -3.37
N MET A 85 18.29 -3.75 -3.58
CA MET A 85 18.18 -2.34 -3.94
C MET A 85 17.47 -2.15 -5.29
N VAL A 86 17.84 -2.95 -6.31
CA VAL A 86 17.18 -2.91 -7.62
C VAL A 86 15.71 -3.31 -7.49
N LEU A 87 15.40 -4.40 -6.76
CA LEU A 87 14.02 -4.82 -6.51
C LEU A 87 13.19 -3.71 -5.86
N PHE A 88 13.73 -3.03 -4.84
CA PHE A 88 13.07 -1.93 -4.17
C PHE A 88 12.75 -0.78 -5.14
N PHE A 89 13.75 -0.28 -5.86
CA PHE A 89 13.56 0.86 -6.75
C PHE A 89 12.70 0.50 -7.96
N SER A 90 12.87 -0.68 -8.55
CA SER A 90 12.00 -1.16 -9.62
C SER A 90 10.55 -1.25 -9.15
N GLY A 91 10.29 -1.87 -8.00
CA GLY A 91 8.95 -1.94 -7.43
C GLY A 91 8.33 -0.57 -7.19
N LEU A 92 9.10 0.37 -6.62
CA LEU A 92 8.65 1.75 -6.40
C LEU A 92 8.32 2.46 -7.73
N VAL A 93 9.22 2.39 -8.71
CA VAL A 93 9.06 3.06 -10.00
C VAL A 93 7.84 2.52 -10.75
N PHE A 94 7.70 1.19 -10.86
CA PHE A 94 6.54 0.59 -11.53
C PHE A 94 5.23 0.91 -10.81
N LEU A 95 5.23 0.96 -9.47
CA LEU A 95 4.06 1.34 -8.69
C LEU A 95 3.64 2.79 -8.99
N ILE A 96 4.59 3.73 -9.02
CA ILE A 96 4.31 5.13 -9.38
C ILE A 96 3.67 5.23 -10.77
N PHE A 97 4.22 4.54 -11.77
CA PHE A 97 3.67 4.54 -13.13
C PHE A 97 2.28 3.90 -13.23
N GLN A 98 1.96 2.96 -12.35
CA GLN A 98 0.66 2.28 -12.34
C GLN A 98 -0.36 2.92 -11.41
N MET A 99 0.01 3.91 -10.60
CA MET A 99 -0.87 4.50 -9.59
C MET A 99 -2.17 5.04 -10.20
N SER A 100 -2.10 5.75 -11.34
CA SER A 100 -3.29 6.26 -12.03
C SER A 100 -4.23 5.14 -12.53
N ASN A 101 -3.68 4.01 -12.98
CA ASN A 101 -4.51 2.86 -13.37
C ASN A 101 -5.16 2.21 -12.15
N ILE A 102 -4.43 2.13 -11.02
CA ILE A 102 -4.95 1.57 -9.76
C ILE A 102 -6.08 2.45 -9.22
N GLU A 103 -5.92 3.76 -9.18
CA GLU A 103 -6.96 4.70 -8.71
C GLU A 103 -8.26 4.60 -9.53
N ASN A 104 -8.16 4.23 -10.81
CA ASN A 104 -9.32 4.05 -11.68
C ASN A 104 -10.04 2.70 -11.49
N ILE A 105 -9.50 1.76 -10.70
CA ILE A 105 -10.18 0.50 -10.36
C ILE A 105 -11.36 0.81 -9.42
N ILE A 106 -12.52 0.21 -9.63
CA ILE A 106 -13.70 0.43 -8.77
C ILE A 106 -13.47 -0.11 -7.36
N GLU A 107 -12.93 -1.32 -7.24
CA GLU A 107 -12.65 -1.98 -5.95
C GLU A 107 -11.18 -1.88 -5.54
N GLU A 108 -10.59 -0.70 -5.73
CA GLU A 108 -9.16 -0.42 -5.48
C GLU A 108 -8.67 -0.89 -4.10
N SER A 109 -9.46 -0.69 -3.02
CA SER A 109 -9.07 -1.14 -1.69
C SER A 109 -8.93 -2.67 -1.61
N SER A 110 -9.84 -3.41 -2.24
CA SER A 110 -9.78 -4.87 -2.34
C SER A 110 -8.58 -5.30 -3.19
N PHE A 111 -8.35 -4.61 -4.31
CA PHE A 111 -7.20 -4.82 -5.19
C PHE A 111 -5.86 -4.68 -4.43
N TRP A 112 -5.67 -3.58 -3.69
CA TRP A 112 -4.48 -3.36 -2.86
C TRP A 112 -4.29 -4.45 -1.82
N LYS A 113 -5.37 -4.84 -1.13
CA LYS A 113 -5.31 -5.87 -0.08
C LYS A 113 -4.90 -7.22 -0.66
N ASN A 114 -5.55 -7.65 -1.73
CA ASN A 114 -5.35 -8.99 -2.30
C ASN A 114 -3.96 -9.13 -2.93
N PHE A 115 -3.58 -8.21 -3.82
CA PHE A 115 -2.28 -8.29 -4.51
C PHE A 115 -1.12 -7.80 -3.64
N GLY A 116 -1.38 -6.89 -2.70
CA GLY A 116 -0.41 -6.51 -1.68
C GLY A 116 -0.10 -7.67 -0.74
N PHE A 117 -1.12 -8.40 -0.27
CA PHE A 117 -0.91 -9.60 0.56
C PHE A 117 -0.18 -10.71 -0.21
N LEU A 118 -0.52 -10.91 -1.49
CA LEU A 118 0.15 -11.90 -2.35
C LEU A 118 1.64 -11.56 -2.54
N GLY A 119 1.95 -10.31 -2.88
CA GLY A 119 3.33 -9.86 -3.05
C GLY A 119 4.13 -9.90 -1.73
N PHE A 120 3.50 -9.53 -0.62
CA PHE A 120 4.09 -9.65 0.71
C PHE A 120 4.41 -11.10 1.06
N SER A 121 3.46 -12.01 0.87
CA SER A 121 3.64 -13.45 1.14
C SER A 121 4.76 -14.04 0.28
N PHE A 122 4.77 -13.71 -1.02
CA PHE A 122 5.83 -14.13 -1.92
C PHE A 122 7.22 -13.62 -1.50
N SER A 123 7.29 -12.39 -1.00
CA SER A 123 8.55 -11.83 -0.48
C SER A 123 9.10 -12.59 0.73
N LEU A 124 8.21 -13.02 1.65
CA LEU A 124 8.61 -13.81 2.82
C LEU A 124 9.14 -15.19 2.41
N VAL A 125 8.52 -15.83 1.43
CA VAL A 125 8.98 -17.12 0.88
C VAL A 125 10.37 -16.95 0.26
N CYS A 126 10.58 -15.91 -0.55
CA CYS A 126 11.90 -15.59 -1.13
C CYS A 126 12.96 -15.34 -0.06
N LEU A 127 12.63 -14.57 0.99
CA LEU A 127 13.53 -14.30 2.10
C LEU A 127 13.86 -15.56 2.91
N PHE A 128 12.89 -16.45 3.10
CA PHE A 128 13.11 -17.74 3.76
C PHE A 128 14.10 -18.61 2.98
N PHE A 129 13.94 -18.72 1.65
CA PHE A 129 14.91 -19.43 0.81
C PHE A 129 16.28 -18.77 0.84
N LEU A 130 16.34 -17.44 0.74
CA LEU A 130 17.59 -16.70 0.82
C LEU A 130 18.32 -16.94 2.15
N TYR A 131 17.57 -16.96 3.26
CA TYR A 131 18.12 -17.28 4.58
C TYR A 131 18.68 -18.70 4.65
N LYS A 132 17.98 -19.67 4.05
CA LYS A 132 18.41 -21.08 4.03
C LYS A 132 19.68 -21.28 3.19
N PHE A 133 19.76 -20.65 2.01
CA PHE A 133 20.86 -20.88 1.06
C PHE A 133 22.06 -19.96 1.28
N GLN A 134 21.84 -18.72 1.73
CA GLN A 134 22.88 -17.72 1.90
C GLN A 134 22.67 -16.94 3.22
N PRO A 135 22.81 -17.60 4.38
CA PRO A 135 22.61 -16.95 5.69
C PRO A 135 23.60 -15.81 5.95
N SER A 136 24.75 -15.78 5.26
CA SER A 136 25.72 -14.67 5.38
C SER A 136 25.16 -13.33 4.88
N VAL A 137 24.10 -13.31 4.06
CA VAL A 137 23.46 -12.04 3.68
C VAL A 137 22.89 -11.33 4.91
N PHE A 138 22.46 -12.08 5.91
CA PHE A 138 21.82 -11.58 7.13
C PHE A 138 22.80 -11.40 8.30
N SER A 139 24.11 -11.64 8.11
CA SER A 139 25.11 -11.59 9.20
C SER A 139 25.44 -10.17 9.68
N GLU A 140 25.17 -9.14 8.88
CA GLU A 140 25.44 -7.73 9.18
C GLU A 140 24.13 -6.94 9.20
N SER A 141 23.97 -6.02 10.15
CA SER A 141 22.67 -5.47 10.50
C SER A 141 22.12 -4.49 9.45
N GLY A 142 22.95 -3.63 8.86
CA GLY A 142 22.55 -2.70 7.81
C GLY A 142 22.15 -3.40 6.51
N ARG A 143 22.96 -4.35 6.06
CA ARG A 143 22.68 -5.21 4.90
C ARG A 143 21.42 -6.02 5.10
N ARG A 144 21.27 -6.66 6.27
CA ARG A 144 20.06 -7.41 6.62
C ARG A 144 18.81 -6.54 6.48
N TYR A 145 18.85 -5.33 7.04
CA TYR A 145 17.72 -4.39 6.95
C TYR A 145 17.41 -4.06 5.48
N SER A 146 18.42 -3.65 4.70
CA SER A 146 18.26 -3.32 3.29
C SER A 146 17.73 -4.51 2.46
N VAL A 147 18.19 -5.73 2.73
CA VAL A 147 17.75 -6.94 2.03
C VAL A 147 16.30 -7.26 2.37
N ILE A 148 15.94 -7.27 3.65
CA ILE A 148 14.57 -7.61 4.07
C ILE A 148 13.57 -6.57 3.53
N PHE A 149 13.84 -5.28 3.75
CA PHE A 149 12.93 -4.24 3.29
C PHE A 149 12.87 -4.13 1.78
N GLY A 150 13.99 -4.28 1.07
CA GLY A 150 13.98 -4.19 -0.39
C GLY A 150 13.26 -5.36 -1.05
N PHE A 151 13.34 -6.58 -0.49
CA PHE A 151 12.52 -7.70 -0.93
C PHE A 151 11.04 -7.49 -0.61
N VAL A 152 10.71 -7.14 0.64
CA VAL A 152 9.31 -6.98 1.07
C VAL A 152 8.62 -5.86 0.29
N LEU A 153 9.18 -4.64 0.31
CA LEU A 153 8.57 -3.50 -0.36
C LEU A 153 8.69 -3.60 -1.89
N GLY A 154 9.82 -4.09 -2.40
CA GLY A 154 10.05 -4.24 -3.83
C GLY A 154 9.11 -5.26 -4.46
N LEU A 155 9.03 -6.49 -3.94
CA LEU A 155 8.16 -7.53 -4.50
C LEU A 155 6.68 -7.23 -4.30
N THR A 156 6.30 -6.62 -3.17
CA THR A 156 4.92 -6.15 -2.96
C THR A 156 4.54 -5.11 -4.01
N GLY A 157 5.37 -4.06 -4.17
CA GLY A 157 5.16 -3.02 -5.18
C GLY A 157 5.10 -3.56 -6.60
N LEU A 158 6.05 -4.43 -6.96
CA LEU A 158 6.10 -5.09 -8.27
C LEU A 158 4.86 -5.95 -8.55
N THR A 159 4.39 -6.68 -7.55
CA THR A 159 3.20 -7.54 -7.69
C THR A 159 1.97 -6.69 -7.97
N ILE A 160 1.75 -5.63 -7.18
CA ILE A 160 0.62 -4.72 -7.34
C ILE A 160 0.68 -4.03 -8.70
N SER A 161 1.85 -3.49 -9.08
CA SER A 161 2.01 -2.77 -10.35
C SER A 161 1.85 -3.69 -11.56
N THR A 162 2.43 -4.89 -11.52
CA THR A 162 2.34 -5.86 -12.62
C THR A 162 0.90 -6.34 -12.77
N THR A 163 0.25 -6.65 -11.67
CA THR A 163 -1.15 -7.06 -11.69
C THR A 163 -2.04 -5.94 -12.21
N SER A 164 -1.82 -4.68 -11.81
CA SER A 164 -2.59 -3.53 -12.32
C SER A 164 -2.44 -3.41 -13.84
N PHE A 165 -1.21 -3.51 -14.32
CA PHE A 165 -0.91 -3.48 -15.74
C PHE A 165 -1.60 -4.62 -16.49
N LEU A 166 -1.51 -5.85 -16.00
CA LEU A 166 -2.14 -7.03 -16.61
C LEU A 166 -3.67 -6.97 -16.55
N ASN A 167 -4.23 -6.46 -15.45
CA ASN A 167 -5.67 -6.27 -15.27
C ASN A 167 -6.25 -5.42 -16.40
N LYS A 168 -5.57 -4.31 -16.72
CA LYS A 168 -5.98 -3.39 -17.78
C LYS A 168 -5.62 -3.90 -19.18
N LYS A 169 -4.41 -4.43 -19.36
CA LYS A 169 -3.91 -4.86 -20.68
C LYS A 169 -4.70 -6.04 -21.25
N ASN A 170 -5.11 -6.97 -20.39
CA ASN A 170 -5.84 -8.18 -20.77
C ASN A 170 -7.34 -8.06 -20.44
N ALA A 171 -7.86 -6.83 -20.32
CA ALA A 171 -9.27 -6.57 -20.05
C ALA A 171 -10.17 -7.05 -21.20
N GLU A 172 -11.42 -7.38 -20.87
CA GLU A 172 -12.43 -7.76 -21.86
C GLU A 172 -12.69 -6.59 -22.82
N LYS A 173 -12.96 -6.87 -24.11
CA LYS A 173 -13.20 -5.81 -25.10
C LYS A 173 -14.53 -5.07 -24.90
N GLU A 174 -15.45 -5.68 -24.18
CA GLU A 174 -16.76 -5.12 -23.89
C GLU A 174 -16.61 -3.93 -22.93
N ILE A 175 -17.28 -2.82 -23.29
CA ILE A 175 -17.33 -1.61 -22.47
C ILE A 175 -18.79 -1.43 -22.07
N VAL A 176 -19.03 -1.41 -20.76
CA VAL A 176 -20.35 -1.19 -20.19
C VAL A 176 -20.44 0.26 -19.75
N GLN A 177 -21.49 0.95 -20.21
CA GLN A 177 -21.79 2.30 -19.76
C GLN A 177 -22.74 2.25 -18.58
N SER A 178 -22.43 3.00 -17.53
CA SER A 178 -23.29 3.12 -16.35
C SER A 178 -23.38 4.56 -15.91
N GLU A 179 -24.59 5.01 -15.62
CA GLU A 179 -24.89 6.37 -15.21
C GLU A 179 -24.75 6.51 -13.69
N PHE A 180 -24.06 7.55 -13.24
CA PHE A 180 -23.87 7.85 -11.83
C PHE A 180 -24.01 9.34 -11.55
N THR A 181 -24.35 9.66 -10.31
CA THR A 181 -24.47 11.05 -9.85
C THR A 181 -23.18 11.52 -9.17
N ILE A 182 -22.75 12.74 -9.47
CA ILE A 182 -21.64 13.39 -8.79
C ILE A 182 -22.09 13.82 -7.40
N ASP A 183 -21.47 13.26 -6.36
CA ASP A 183 -21.76 13.58 -4.97
C ASP A 183 -20.97 14.81 -4.50
N ARG A 184 -19.71 14.93 -4.93
CA ARG A 184 -18.84 16.05 -4.54
C ARG A 184 -17.82 16.40 -5.61
N LYS A 185 -17.37 17.65 -5.61
CA LYS A 185 -16.22 18.12 -6.38
C LYS A 185 -15.12 18.65 -5.45
N SER A 186 -13.86 18.47 -5.83
CA SER A 186 -12.72 19.04 -5.12
C SER A 186 -11.61 19.41 -6.10
N THR A 187 -10.74 20.34 -5.69
CA THR A 187 -9.52 20.70 -6.40
C THR A 187 -8.32 20.43 -5.50
N GLY A 188 -7.19 20.10 -6.11
CA GLY A 188 -5.91 20.03 -5.39
C GLY A 188 -5.50 21.39 -4.79
N GLY A 189 -4.47 21.36 -3.95
CA GLY A 189 -3.90 22.58 -3.37
C GLY A 189 -3.24 23.48 -4.43
N LYS A 190 -2.91 24.73 -4.07
CA LYS A 190 -2.39 25.78 -4.98
C LYS A 190 -1.26 25.35 -5.95
N LYS A 191 -0.47 24.33 -5.61
CA LYS A 191 0.61 23.80 -6.47
C LYS A 191 0.17 22.70 -7.43
N ASN A 192 -0.86 21.90 -7.10
CA ASN A 192 -1.36 20.81 -7.93
C ASN A 192 -2.75 21.15 -8.48
N ARG A 193 -2.82 21.35 -9.79
CA ARG A 193 -4.06 21.65 -10.54
C ARG A 193 -4.89 20.39 -10.84
N SER A 194 -4.89 19.43 -9.93
CA SER A 194 -5.72 18.23 -10.06
C SER A 194 -7.16 18.57 -9.75
N HIS A 195 -8.08 18.07 -10.57
CA HIS A 195 -9.51 18.31 -10.44
C HIS A 195 -10.19 16.97 -10.21
N TRP A 196 -10.90 16.85 -9.10
CA TRP A 196 -11.47 15.60 -8.63
C TRP A 196 -12.99 15.68 -8.59
N ILE A 197 -13.61 14.59 -8.98
CA ILE A 197 -15.03 14.31 -8.72
C ILE A 197 -15.13 13.09 -7.81
N PHE A 198 -16.14 13.09 -6.95
CA PHE A 198 -16.48 11.98 -6.08
C PHE A 198 -17.83 11.45 -6.53
N ILE A 199 -17.86 10.16 -6.81
CA ILE A 199 -19.04 9.45 -7.30
C ILE A 199 -19.28 8.31 -6.33
N LYS A 200 -20.51 8.17 -5.87
CA LYS A 200 -20.92 7.04 -5.04
C LYS A 200 -21.17 5.84 -5.95
N ILE A 201 -20.29 4.85 -5.86
CA ILE A 201 -20.39 3.58 -6.61
C ILE A 201 -20.56 2.47 -5.59
N LYS A 202 -21.72 1.80 -5.63
CA LYS A 202 -22.19 0.88 -4.57
C LYS A 202 -22.22 1.61 -3.22
N GLU A 203 -21.58 1.04 -2.19
CA GLU A 203 -21.47 1.62 -0.84
C GLU A 203 -20.21 2.47 -0.64
N SER A 204 -19.44 2.75 -1.70
CA SER A 204 -18.15 3.43 -1.60
C SER A 204 -18.11 4.74 -2.39
N ASP A 205 -17.52 5.78 -1.78
CA ASP A 205 -17.20 7.03 -2.47
C ASP A 205 -15.90 6.84 -3.25
N ARG A 206 -16.01 6.88 -4.58
CA ARG A 206 -14.88 6.76 -5.50
C ARG A 206 -14.46 8.13 -6.00
N ARG A 207 -13.15 8.38 -5.99
CA ARG A 207 -12.56 9.64 -6.46
C ARG A 207 -11.93 9.42 -7.83
N PHE A 208 -12.28 10.26 -8.80
CA PHE A 208 -11.69 10.23 -10.13
C PHE A 208 -11.06 11.58 -10.49
N GLU A 209 -9.85 11.56 -11.04
CA GLU A 209 -9.23 12.75 -11.61
C GLU A 209 -9.84 13.01 -12.98
N ILE A 210 -10.28 14.24 -13.22
CA ILE A 210 -10.83 14.63 -14.51
C ILE A 210 -10.13 15.88 -15.04
N LYS A 211 -10.20 16.07 -16.36
CA LYS A 211 -9.61 17.25 -17.01
C LYS A 211 -10.31 18.53 -16.52
N PRO A 212 -9.56 19.65 -16.36
CA PRO A 212 -10.13 20.92 -15.90
C PRO A 212 -11.35 21.39 -16.70
N ASN A 213 -11.30 21.22 -18.03
CA ASN A 213 -12.38 21.63 -18.92
C ASN A 213 -13.69 20.86 -18.67
N LEU A 214 -13.59 19.57 -18.35
CA LEU A 214 -14.75 18.76 -18.01
C LEU A 214 -15.23 19.10 -16.60
N TRP A 215 -14.30 19.27 -15.65
CA TRP A 215 -14.62 19.65 -14.27
C TRP A 215 -15.37 20.98 -14.18
N ASN A 216 -14.99 21.98 -14.97
CA ASN A 216 -15.67 23.28 -14.99
C ASN A 216 -17.10 23.22 -15.53
N LYS A 217 -17.43 22.21 -16.36
CA LYS A 217 -18.76 22.04 -16.95
C LYS A 217 -19.73 21.28 -16.05
N LEU A 218 -19.20 20.36 -15.24
CA LEU A 218 -20.00 19.51 -14.35
C LEU A 218 -20.31 20.22 -13.03
N ASN A 219 -21.51 20.02 -12.50
CA ASN A 219 -21.93 20.44 -11.17
C ASN A 219 -22.15 19.24 -10.25
N VAL A 220 -22.20 19.50 -8.94
CA VAL A 220 -22.63 18.49 -7.97
C VAL A 220 -24.11 18.19 -8.22
N GLY A 221 -24.48 16.91 -8.23
CA GLY A 221 -25.82 16.45 -8.61
C GLY A 221 -25.99 16.13 -10.10
N ASP A 222 -25.04 16.53 -10.95
CA ASP A 222 -25.07 16.15 -12.37
C ASP A 222 -24.88 14.64 -12.54
N ARG A 223 -25.50 14.11 -13.59
CA ARG A 223 -25.32 12.71 -13.99
C ARG A 223 -24.18 12.60 -15.00
N VAL A 224 -23.33 11.61 -14.79
CA VAL A 224 -22.20 11.28 -15.66
C VAL A 224 -22.26 9.82 -16.07
N LEU A 225 -21.86 9.54 -17.30
CA LEU A 225 -21.67 8.19 -17.82
C LEU A 225 -20.23 7.77 -17.57
N LEU A 226 -20.06 6.67 -16.85
CA LEU A 226 -18.78 6.00 -16.68
C LEU A 226 -18.68 4.85 -17.68
N GLU A 227 -17.60 4.84 -18.45
CA GLU A 227 -17.23 3.70 -19.29
C GLU A 227 -16.43 2.71 -18.45
N LEU A 228 -17.10 1.65 -18.03
CA LEU A 228 -16.54 0.57 -17.24
C LEU A 228 -16.05 -0.54 -18.16
N GLN A 229 -14.86 -1.04 -17.87
CA GLN A 229 -14.30 -2.19 -18.55
C GLN A 229 -13.87 -3.23 -17.52
N LYS A 230 -14.24 -4.49 -17.76
CA LYS A 230 -13.93 -5.59 -16.87
C LYS A 230 -12.47 -6.01 -17.04
N GLY A 231 -11.71 -5.88 -15.97
CA GLY A 231 -10.29 -6.24 -15.95
C GLY A 231 -10.06 -7.75 -15.92
N HIS A 232 -8.86 -8.17 -16.31
CA HIS A 232 -8.46 -9.58 -16.37
C HIS A 232 -8.61 -10.33 -15.04
N PHE A 233 -8.41 -9.64 -13.91
CA PHE A 233 -8.55 -10.21 -12.57
C PHE A 233 -9.91 -9.90 -11.95
N GLU A 234 -10.92 -9.61 -12.77
CA GLU A 234 -12.29 -9.27 -12.37
C GLU A 234 -12.39 -7.94 -11.59
N TYR A 235 -11.36 -7.09 -11.69
CA TYR A 235 -11.40 -5.73 -11.17
C TYR A 235 -11.77 -4.77 -12.29
N ASP A 236 -13.01 -4.28 -12.24
CA ASP A 236 -13.50 -3.27 -13.16
C ASP A 236 -12.75 -1.95 -12.97
N PHE A 237 -12.52 -1.24 -14.07
CA PHE A 237 -11.90 0.08 -14.04
C PHE A 237 -12.61 1.05 -14.97
N VAL A 238 -12.50 2.34 -14.61
CA VAL A 238 -13.06 3.44 -15.39
C VAL A 238 -12.08 3.84 -16.49
N ASN A 239 -12.52 3.78 -17.74
CA ASN A 239 -11.77 4.26 -18.90
C ASN A 239 -12.01 5.74 -19.16
N GLU A 240 -13.28 6.14 -19.20
CA GLU A 240 -13.69 7.50 -19.54
C GLU A 240 -14.89 7.92 -18.71
N ILE A 241 -14.98 9.23 -18.47
CA ILE A 241 -16.10 9.89 -17.78
C ILE A 241 -16.68 10.91 -18.75
N LYS A 242 -17.96 10.75 -19.10
CA LYS A 242 -18.68 11.61 -20.04
C LYS A 242 -19.83 12.33 -19.33
N PRO A 243 -20.10 13.61 -19.68
CA PRO A 243 -21.36 14.23 -19.28
C PRO A 243 -22.52 13.52 -19.98
N THR A 244 -23.67 13.46 -19.31
CA THR A 244 -24.93 12.98 -19.88
C THR A 244 -25.66 14.10 -20.60
#